data_AF-G5J024-F1
#
_entry.id   AF-G5J024-F1
#
_cell.length_a   1.000
_cell.length_b   1.000
_cell.length_c   1.000
_cell.angle_alpha   90.00
_cell.angle_beta   90.00
_cell.angle_gamma   90.00
#
_symmetry.space_group_name_H-M   'P 1'
#
loop_
_entity.id
_entity.type
_entity.pdbx_description
1 polymer ?
#
loop_
_entity_poly.entity_id
_entity_poly.type
_entity_poly.pdbx_seq_one_letter_code
_entity_poly.pdbx_strand_id
1 'polypeptide(L)' 'MSEAIVDLVSTGRTLKENGLVEVDTLFQSTARLIAHPLSYRLNLDHLNDLSEQIKNSVSKS' A
#
# COMPACT_ATOMS: atom_id res chain seq x y z
N MET A 1 26.45 12.42 10.79
CA MET A 1 25.83 11.11 11.10
C MET A 1 24.33 11.36 11.27
N SER A 2 23.47 10.41 10.88
CA SER A 2 22.04 10.48 11.18
C SER A 2 21.76 9.73 12.47
N GLU A 3 20.86 10.24 13.30
CA GLU A 3 20.45 9.61 14.57
C GLU A 3 19.31 8.60 14.39
N ALA A 4 18.57 8.71 13.28
CA ALA A 4 17.46 7.83 12.93
C ALA A 4 17.29 7.70 11.40
N ILE A 5 16.50 6.73 10.98
CA ILE A 5 16.03 6.54 9.60
C ILE A 5 14.51 6.48 9.57
N VAL A 6 13.92 6.80 8.42
CA VAL A 6 12.50 6.60 8.13
C VAL A 6 12.40 5.64 6.96
N ASP A 7 11.69 4.53 7.15
CA ASP A 7 11.57 3.46 6.16
C ASP A 7 10.17 2.84 6.17
N LEU A 8 9.79 2.20 5.07
CA LEU A 8 8.54 1.44 4.97
C LEU A 8 8.77 0.03 5.50
N VAL A 9 8.15 -0.28 6.63
CA VAL A 9 8.28 -1.58 7.31
C VAL A 9 6.93 -2.27 7.49
N SER A 10 6.95 -3.59 7.68
CA SER A 10 5.75 -4.40 7.97
C SER A 10 5.82 -4.97 9.40
N THR A 11 6.39 -6.16 9.60
CA THR A 11 6.44 -6.81 10.93
C THR A 11 7.63 -6.36 11.81
N GLY A 12 8.44 -5.41 11.33
CA GLY A 12 9.67 -4.97 11.99
C GLY A 12 10.82 -6.00 11.99
N ARG A 13 10.67 -7.16 11.31
CA ARG A 13 11.71 -8.20 11.26
C ARG A 13 13.04 -7.66 10.70
N THR A 14 12.98 -6.94 9.59
CA THR A 14 14.16 -6.36 8.93
C THR A 14 14.88 -5.35 9.82
N LEU A 15 14.15 -4.55 10.62
CA LEU A 15 14.77 -3.64 11.59
C LEU A 15 15.57 -4.43 12.63
N LYS A 16 14.96 -5.47 13.21
CA LYS A 16 15.60 -6.32 14.24
C LYS A 16 16.87 -7.01 13.72
N GLU A 17 16.83 -7.55 12.50
CA GLU A 17 17.99 -8.20 11.86
C GLU A 17 19.16 -7.22 11.65
N ASN A 18 18.88 -5.92 11.56
CA ASN A 18 19.89 -4.86 11.44
C ASN A 18 20.22 -4.17 12.78
N GLY A 19 19.75 -4.69 13.91
CA GLY A 19 19.98 -4.09 15.23
C GLY A 19 19.26 -2.75 15.43
N LEU A 20 18.23 -2.47 14.63
CA LEU A 20 17.40 -1.27 14.73
C LEU A 20 16.12 -1.56 15.53
N VAL A 21 15.59 -0.53 16.16
CA VAL A 21 14.33 -0.57 16.90
C VAL A 21 13.35 0.45 16.33
N GLU A 22 12.08 0.08 16.25
CA GLU A 22 11.03 1.03 15.87
C GLU A 22 10.79 2.01 17.03
N VAL A 23 10.87 3.30 16.71
CA VAL A 23 10.70 4.39 17.69
C VAL A 23 9.26 4.87 17.71
N ASP A 24 8.68 5.10 16.52
CA ASP A 24 7.30 5.53 16.35
C ASP A 24 6.81 5.19 14.94
N THR A 25 5.51 5.04 14.76
CA THR A 25 4.89 4.85 13.45
C THR A 25 4.33 6.19 12.96
N LEU A 26 4.97 6.76 11.93
CA LEU A 26 4.53 8.05 11.37
C LEU A 26 3.23 7.95 10.56
N PHE A 27 3.10 6.90 9.74
CA PHE A 27 1.96 6.70 8.84
C PHE A 27 1.66 5.21 8.64
N GLN A 28 0.38 4.89 8.40
CA GLN A 28 -0.04 3.57 7.94
C GLN A 28 -0.16 3.56 6.42
N SER A 29 0.46 2.56 5.78
CA SER A 29 0.43 2.40 4.32
C SER A 29 -0.62 1.39 3.90
N THR A 30 -1.37 1.72 2.85
CA THR A 30 -2.34 0.82 2.21
C THR A 30 -2.12 0.83 0.70
N ALA A 31 -2.29 -0.30 0.04
CA ALA A 31 -2.38 -0.32 -1.41
C ALA A 31 -3.64 0.43 -1.89
N ARG A 32 -3.51 1.18 -2.99
CA ARG A 32 -4.62 1.91 -3.63
C ARG A 32 -4.67 1.53 -5.11
N LEU A 33 -5.86 1.24 -5.63
CA LEU A 33 -6.09 1.17 -7.07
C LEU A 33 -6.29 2.59 -7.60
N ILE A 34 -5.37 3.06 -8.44
CA ILE A 34 -5.40 4.42 -9.01
C ILE A 34 -5.60 4.31 -10.53
N ALA A 35 -6.66 4.93 -11.04
CA ALA A 35 -6.96 4.99 -12.47
C ALA A 35 -6.60 6.36 -13.04
N HIS A 36 -6.05 6.36 -14.25
CA HIS A 36 -5.83 7.61 -14.99
C HIS A 36 -7.19 8.22 -15.40
N PRO A 37 -7.47 9.52 -15.14
CA PRO A 37 -8.83 10.08 -15.28
C PRO A 37 -9.42 9.97 -16.69
N LEU A 38 -8.60 10.14 -17.73
CA LEU A 38 -9.09 10.01 -19.11
C LEU A 38 -9.40 8.55 -19.46
N SER A 39 -8.56 7.62 -19.03
CA SER A 39 -8.76 6.19 -19.25
C SER A 39 -10.00 5.69 -18.52
N TYR A 40 -10.26 6.23 -17.32
CA TYR A 40 -11.48 5.97 -16.56
C TYR A 40 -12.74 6.36 -17.34
N ARG A 41 -12.76 7.56 -17.93
CA ARG A 41 -13.93 8.02 -18.70
C ARG A 41 -14.14 7.26 -20.01
N LEU A 42 -13.06 6.87 -20.68
CA LEU A 42 -13.14 6.22 -21.99
C LEU A 42 -13.36 4.71 -21.91
N ASN A 43 -13.00 4.06 -20.79
CA ASN A 43 -13.06 2.61 -20.61
C ASN A 43 -13.73 2.23 -19.29
N LEU A 44 -14.88 2.85 -19.04
CA LEU A 44 -15.60 2.80 -17.76
C LEU A 44 -16.02 1.37 -17.39
N ASP A 45 -16.61 0.63 -18.35
CA ASP A 45 -17.14 -0.72 -18.10
C ASP A 45 -16.05 -1.69 -17.68
N HIS A 46 -14.95 -1.76 -18.44
CA HIS A 46 -13.83 -2.65 -18.11
C HIS A 46 -13.15 -2.29 -16.78
N LEU A 47 -13.02 -0.99 -16.48
CA LEU A 47 -12.42 -0.54 -15.23
C LEU A 47 -13.35 -0.78 -14.03
N ASN A 48 -14.67 -0.71 -14.22
CA ASN A 48 -15.65 -1.09 -13.21
C ASN A 48 -15.57 -2.60 -12.93
N ASP A 49 -15.52 -3.43 -13.98
CA ASP A 49 -15.38 -4.88 -13.83
C ASP A 49 -14.11 -5.25 -13.05
N LEU A 50 -12.97 -4.64 -13.40
CA LEU A 50 -11.72 -4.83 -12.68
C LEU A 50 -11.82 -4.37 -11.21
N SER A 51 -12.43 -3.21 -10.98
CA SER A 51 -12.64 -2.69 -9.62
C SER A 51 -13.46 -3.65 -8.78
N GLU A 52 -14.56 -4.19 -9.32
CA GLU A 52 -15.41 -5.17 -8.64
C GLU A 52 -14.68 -6.49 -8.37
N GLN A 53 -13.88 -6.99 -9.32
CA GLN A 53 -13.07 -8.19 -9.10
C GLN A 53 -12.07 -8.00 -7.95
N ILE A 54 -11.39 -6.86 -7.89
CA ILE A 54 -10.46 -6.53 -6.82
C ILE A 54 -11.19 -6.42 -5.48
N LYS A 55 -12.32 -5.69 -5.42
CA LYS A 55 -13.14 -5.58 -4.20
C LYS A 55 -13.57 -6.94 -3.68
N ASN A 56 -14.11 -7.80 -4.55
CA ASN A 56 -14.56 -9.14 -4.19
C ASN A 56 -13.42 -10.05 -3.72
N SER A 57 -12.20 -9.84 -4.21
CA SER A 57 -11.03 -10.61 -3.78
C SER A 57 -10.54 -10.17 -2.40
N VAL A 58 -10.61 -8.87 -2.10
CA VAL A 58 -10.23 -8.30 -0.80
C VAL A 58 -11.27 -8.61 0.28
N SER A 59 -12.57 -8.54 -0.02
CA SER A 59 -13.65 -8.79 0.97
C SER A 59 -13.84 -10.27 1.34
N LYS A 60 -13.22 -11.20 0.62
CA LYS A 60 -13.26 -12.64 0.93
C LYS A 60 -12.13 -13.10 1.86
N SER A 61 -11.19 -12.21 2.19
CA SER A 61 -10.11 -12.45 3.17
C SER A 61 -10.49 -11.90 4.53
#